data_AF-A0A9D1XP27-F1
#
_entry.id   AF-A0A9D1XP27-F1
#
_cell.length_a   1.000
_cell.length_b   1.000
_cell.length_c   1.000
_cell.angle_alpha   90.00
_cell.angle_beta   90.00
_cell.angle_gamma   90.00
#
_symmetry.space_group_name_H-M   'P 1'
#
loop_
_entity.id
_entity.type
_entity.pdbx_description
1 polymer ?
#
loop_
_entity_poly.entity_id
_entity_poly.type
_entity_poly.pdbx_seq_one_letter_code
_entity_poly.pdbx_strand_id
1 'polypeptide(L)'
;MKKLLISDYDKIKKYLDDANYEGYNSNFVTMMMWDHEYEIYYEIHDHYLIMLHTYLNEHFFSMPFCKEEYYQEAIEYMMEYANNHHFAFRIDLAVDKFVDKIKEIYQDKFL
;
A
#
# COMPACT_ATOMS: atom_id res chain seq x y z
N MET A 1 7.14 0.24 10.24
CA MET A 1 7.43 -0.48 8.97
C MET A 1 8.86 -1.03 8.92
N LYS A 2 9.07 -2.16 8.23
CA LYS A 2 10.38 -2.81 8.01
C LYS A 2 10.68 -2.96 6.52
N LYS A 3 11.96 -2.98 6.13
CA LYS A 3 12.37 -3.08 4.71
C LYS A 3 11.91 -4.41 4.11
N LEU A 4 11.37 -4.36 2.89
CA LEU A 4 10.94 -5.52 2.12
C LEU A 4 12.16 -6.30 1.61
N LEU A 5 12.18 -7.61 1.83
CA LEU A 5 13.24 -8.49 1.36
C LEU A 5 12.68 -9.63 0.53
N ILE A 6 13.51 -10.22 -0.34
CA ILE A 6 13.12 -11.40 -1.14
C ILE A 6 12.62 -12.54 -0.24
N SER A 7 13.28 -12.74 0.91
CA SER A 7 12.93 -13.77 1.90
C SER A 7 11.61 -13.54 2.63
N ASP A 8 10.94 -12.40 2.41
CA ASP A 8 9.65 -12.11 3.03
C ASP A 8 8.45 -12.53 2.17
N TYR A 9 8.68 -13.01 0.93
CA TYR A 9 7.60 -13.40 0.02
C TYR A 9 6.54 -14.29 0.68
N ASP A 10 6.96 -15.38 1.32
CA ASP A 10 6.04 -16.34 1.94
C ASP A 10 5.18 -15.73 3.05
N LYS A 11 5.68 -14.67 3.72
CA LYS A 11 4.96 -13.99 4.79
C LYS A 11 3.85 -13.09 4.26
N ILE A 12 4.10 -12.45 3.12
CA ILE A 12 3.18 -11.47 2.54
C ILE A 12 2.27 -12.06 1.47
N LYS A 13 2.60 -13.25 0.94
CA LYS A 13 1.90 -13.86 -0.20
C LYS A 13 0.39 -13.91 -0.01
N LYS A 14 -0.09 -14.28 1.18
CA LYS A 14 -1.53 -14.32 1.48
C LYS A 14 -2.22 -12.98 1.22
N TYR A 15 -1.60 -11.87 1.63
CA TYR A 15 -2.16 -10.53 1.44
C TYR A 15 -2.13 -10.10 -0.02
N LEU A 16 -1.08 -10.47 -0.76
CA LEU A 16 -1.02 -10.25 -2.21
C LEU A 16 -2.15 -11.03 -2.93
N ASP A 17 -2.37 -12.28 -2.53
CA ASP A 17 -3.44 -13.13 -3.06
C ASP A 17 -4.84 -12.58 -2.69
N ASP A 18 -5.03 -12.10 -1.45
CA ASP A 18 -6.30 -11.53 -0.97
C ASP A 18 -6.63 -10.18 -1.65
N ALA A 19 -5.61 -9.39 -1.99
CA ALA A 19 -5.79 -8.11 -2.66
C ALA A 19 -6.30 -8.27 -4.10
N ASN A 20 -5.80 -9.30 -4.80
CA ASN A 20 -6.28 -9.78 -6.09
C ASN A 20 -6.57 -8.67 -7.13
N TYR A 21 -5.78 -7.60 -7.16
CA TYR A 21 -5.91 -6.53 -8.16
C TYR A 21 -4.76 -6.60 -9.16
N GLU A 22 -5.07 -6.46 -10.45
CA GLU A 22 -4.10 -6.53 -11.55
C GLU A 22 -3.30 -5.23 -11.71
N GLY A 23 -2.54 -4.86 -10.67
CA GLY A 23 -1.62 -3.73 -10.73
C GLY A 23 -0.23 -4.16 -11.19
N TYR A 24 0.20 -3.80 -12.40
CA TYR A 24 1.54 -4.14 -12.92
C TYR A 24 2.68 -3.69 -11.98
N ASN A 25 2.51 -2.54 -11.32
CA ASN A 25 3.50 -1.95 -10.42
C ASN A 25 3.44 -2.49 -8.98
N SER A 26 2.38 -3.22 -8.61
CA SER A 26 2.14 -3.67 -7.23
C SER A 26 2.33 -5.17 -7.03
N ASN A 27 2.95 -5.87 -7.98
CA ASN A 27 3.33 -7.27 -7.78
C ASN A 27 4.72 -7.39 -7.13
N PHE A 28 4.94 -8.51 -6.43
CA PHE A 28 6.18 -8.74 -5.69
C PHE A 28 7.44 -8.67 -6.55
N VAL A 29 7.41 -9.20 -7.78
CA VAL A 29 8.57 -9.21 -8.67
C VAL A 29 8.96 -7.78 -9.04
N THR A 30 7.98 -6.96 -9.45
CA THR A 30 8.23 -5.54 -9.76
C THR A 30 8.76 -4.80 -8.54
N MET A 31 8.17 -5.00 -7.36
CA MET A 31 8.66 -4.37 -6.13
C MET A 31 10.12 -4.74 -5.83
N MET A 32 10.49 -6.03 -5.94
CA MET A 32 11.87 -6.45 -5.71
C MET A 32 12.86 -5.93 -6.76
N MET A 33 12.44 -5.77 -8.02
CA MET A 33 13.29 -5.20 -9.06
C MET A 33 13.61 -3.72 -8.79
N TRP A 34 12.65 -2.97 -8.26
CA TRP A 34 12.76 -1.52 -8.06
C TRP A 34 13.13 -1.09 -6.63
N ASP A 35 13.32 -2.03 -5.69
CA ASP A 35 13.67 -1.73 -4.28
C ASP A 35 14.95 -0.90 -4.14
N HIS A 36 15.90 -1.04 -5.08
CA HIS A 36 17.13 -0.25 -5.09
C HIS A 36 16.91 1.25 -5.32
N GLU A 37 15.79 1.64 -5.94
CA GLU A 37 15.45 3.02 -6.28
C GLU A 37 14.35 3.59 -5.38
N TYR A 38 13.35 2.75 -5.04
CA TYR A 38 12.14 3.16 -4.33
C TYR A 38 12.09 2.72 -2.86
N GLU A 39 13.16 2.14 -2.32
CA GLU A 39 13.29 1.63 -0.95
C GLU A 39 11.97 1.25 -0.29
N ILE A 40 11.57 -0.01 -0.42
CA ILE A 40 10.22 -0.44 -0.11
C ILE A 40 10.17 -0.96 1.33
N TYR A 41 9.25 -0.41 2.11
CA TYR A 41 8.99 -0.81 3.49
C TYR A 41 7.57 -1.34 3.62
N TYR A 42 7.34 -2.20 4.61
CA TYR A 42 6.02 -2.76 4.83
C TYR A 42 5.68 -2.99 6.29
N GLU A 43 4.39 -3.15 6.54
CA GLU A 43 3.84 -3.55 7.84
C GLU A 43 2.63 -4.46 7.64
N ILE A 44 2.62 -5.56 8.39
CA ILE A 44 1.52 -6.53 8.39
C ILE A 44 0.63 -6.23 9.58
N HIS A 45 -0.67 -6.14 9.30
CA HIS A 45 -1.75 -6.10 10.28
C HIS A 45 -2.62 -7.36 10.14
N ASP A 46 -3.61 -7.53 11.02
CA ASP A 46 -4.45 -8.74 11.07
C ASP A 46 -5.15 -9.02 9.72
N HIS A 47 -5.61 -7.96 9.04
CA HIS A 47 -6.41 -8.08 7.83
C HIS A 47 -5.80 -7.45 6.58
N TYR A 48 -4.71 -6.69 6.72
CA TYR A 48 -4.12 -5.94 5.61
C TYR A 48 -2.61 -5.81 5.72
N LEU A 49 -2.00 -5.56 4.57
CA LEU A 49 -0.57 -5.28 4.43
C LEU A 49 -0.41 -3.91 3.78
N ILE A 50 0.39 -3.06 4.40
CA ILE A 50 0.72 -1.73 3.89
C ILE A 50 2.14 -1.76 3.31
N MET A 51 2.31 -1.22 2.11
CA MET A 51 3.62 -0.93 1.53
C MET A 51 3.82 0.59 1.44
N LEU A 52 5.01 1.03 1.83
CA LEU A 52 5.48 2.41 1.72
C LEU A 52 6.71 2.43 0.81
N HIS A 53 6.65 3.25 -0.21
CA HIS A 53 7.75 3.51 -1.13
C HIS A 53 8.40 4.83 -0.76
N THR A 54 9.73 4.86 -0.79
CA THR A 54 10.54 6.06 -0.60
C THR A 54 11.39 6.32 -1.83
N TYR A 55 11.11 7.41 -2.52
CA TYR A 55 11.89 7.83 -3.69
C TYR A 55 12.48 9.21 -3.42
N LEU A 56 13.81 9.31 -3.42
CA LEU A 56 14.54 10.49 -2.96
C LEU A 56 14.14 10.86 -1.51
N ASN A 57 13.31 11.89 -1.35
CA ASN A 57 12.77 12.33 -0.05
C ASN A 57 11.22 12.32 -0.03
N GLU A 58 10.60 11.70 -1.03
CA GLU A 58 9.15 11.55 -1.09
C GLU A 58 8.73 10.17 -0.61
N HIS A 59 7.61 10.17 0.11
CA HIS A 59 6.98 8.97 0.65
C HIS A 59 5.59 8.84 0.04
N PHE A 60 5.27 7.65 -0.44
CA PHE A 60 3.93 7.34 -0.94
C PHE A 60 3.63 5.87 -0.68
N PHE A 61 2.36 5.58 -0.42
CA PHE A 61 1.92 4.21 -0.26
C PHE A 61 1.47 3.63 -1.59
N SER A 62 1.51 2.30 -1.71
CA SER A 62 0.66 1.61 -2.68
C SER A 62 -0.76 1.51 -2.14
N MET A 63 -1.70 1.00 -2.96
CA MET A 63 -2.94 0.45 -2.42
C MET A 63 -2.66 -0.55 -1.28
N PRO A 64 -3.52 -0.63 -0.26
CA PRO A 64 -3.41 -1.66 0.76
C PRO A 64 -3.66 -3.03 0.15
N PHE A 65 -2.85 -4.01 0.55
CA PHE A 65 -3.00 -5.39 0.11
C PHE A 65 -3.96 -6.12 1.05
N CYS A 66 -5.25 -6.08 0.71
CA CYS A 66 -6.34 -6.71 1.46
C CYS A 66 -7.62 -6.81 0.63
N LYS A 67 -8.61 -7.51 1.18
CA LYS A 67 -9.98 -7.52 0.65
C LYS A 67 -10.64 -6.16 0.81
N GLU A 68 -11.60 -5.87 -0.07
CA GLU A 68 -12.32 -4.59 -0.12
C GLU A 68 -12.97 -4.19 1.21
N GLU A 69 -13.46 -5.15 1.98
CA GLU A 69 -14.07 -4.92 3.30
C GLU A 69 -13.12 -4.27 4.33
N TYR A 70 -11.81 -4.33 4.09
CA TYR A 70 -10.77 -3.78 4.97
C TYR A 70 -10.12 -2.49 4.44
N TYR A 71 -10.58 -1.93 3.32
CA TYR A 71 -9.98 -0.72 2.74
C TYR A 71 -10.07 0.48 3.67
N GLN A 72 -11.22 0.70 4.32
CA GLN A 72 -11.41 1.84 5.21
C GLN A 72 -10.42 1.80 6.39
N GLU A 73 -10.33 0.65 7.06
CA GLU A 73 -9.42 0.45 8.19
C GLU A 73 -7.96 0.65 7.79
N ALA A 74 -7.56 0.09 6.65
CA ALA A 74 -6.20 0.22 6.14
C ALA A 74 -5.85 1.68 5.79
N ILE A 75 -6.77 2.42 5.15
CA ILE A 75 -6.56 3.83 4.77
C ILE A 75 -6.49 4.73 6.01
N GLU A 76 -7.33 4.48 7.01
CA GLU A 76 -7.27 5.21 8.28
C GLU A 76 -5.91 5.05 8.95
N TYR A 77 -5.37 3.82 8.99
CA TYR A 77 -4.01 3.58 9.46
C TYR A 77 -2.96 4.32 8.63
N MET A 78 -3.06 4.30 7.30
CA MET A 78 -2.07 4.96 6.43
C MET A 78 -2.08 6.49 6.60
N MET A 79 -3.25 7.10 6.79
CA MET A 79 -3.38 8.53 7.10
C MET A 79 -2.75 8.87 8.45
N GLU A 80 -3.03 8.06 9.48
CA GLU A 80 -2.45 8.23 10.81
C GLU A 80 -0.91 8.11 10.74
N TYR A 81 -0.41 7.09 10.03
CA TYR A 81 1.02 6.88 9.84
C TYR A 81 1.66 8.09 9.15
N ALA A 82 1.09 8.58 8.04
CA ALA A 82 1.62 9.75 7.34
C ALA A 82 1.66 11.00 8.24
N ASN A 83 0.61 11.23 9.02
CA ASN A 83 0.53 12.35 9.96
C ASN A 83 1.59 12.24 11.07
N ASN A 84 1.74 11.06 11.69
CA ASN A 84 2.68 10.80 12.77
C ASN A 84 4.14 10.88 12.31
N HIS A 85 4.40 10.61 11.02
CA HIS A 85 5.72 10.65 10.40
C HIS A 85 5.97 11.94 9.58
N HIS A 86 5.06 12.90 9.64
CA HIS A 86 5.19 14.24 9.04
C HIS A 86 5.43 14.26 7.53
N PHE A 87 4.73 13.40 6.78
CA PHE A 87 4.69 13.46 5.31
C PHE A 87 3.25 13.50 4.78
N ALA A 88 3.08 13.97 3.54
CA ALA A 88 1.76 14.05 2.92
C ALA A 88 1.22 12.65 2.63
N PHE A 89 -0.02 12.38 3.05
CA PHE A 89 -0.70 11.14 2.71
C PHE A 89 -0.94 11.08 1.19
N ARG A 90 -0.37 10.07 0.53
CA ARG A 90 -0.52 9.80 -0.91
C ARG A 90 -0.56 8.30 -1.15
N ILE A 91 -1.54 7.84 -1.92
CA ILE A 91 -1.58 6.49 -2.48
C ILE A 91 -1.29 6.63 -3.98
N ASP A 92 -0.12 6.18 -4.40
CA ASP A 92 0.18 6.03 -5.82
C ASP A 92 -0.12 4.59 -6.25
N LEU A 93 -0.27 4.37 -7.56
CA LEU A 93 -0.51 3.04 -8.14
C LEU A 93 -1.91 2.48 -7.85
N ALA A 94 -2.89 3.34 -7.56
CA ALA A 94 -4.27 2.95 -7.39
C ALA A 94 -4.93 2.54 -8.72
N VAL A 95 -5.62 1.40 -8.73
CA VAL A 95 -6.46 0.97 -9.86
C VAL A 95 -7.84 1.61 -9.78
N ASP A 96 -8.50 1.82 -10.92
CA ASP A 96 -9.79 2.51 -11.00
C ASP A 96 -10.85 1.92 -10.06
N LYS A 97 -10.92 0.58 -9.98
CA LYS A 97 -11.85 -0.13 -9.08
C LYS A 97 -11.68 0.28 -7.61
N PHE A 98 -10.44 0.46 -7.17
CA PHE A 98 -10.14 0.92 -5.81
C PHE A 98 -10.57 2.37 -5.64
N VAL A 99 -10.20 3.24 -6.59
CA VAL A 99 -10.56 4.68 -6.54
C VAL A 99 -12.07 4.87 -6.45
N ASP A 100 -12.84 4.13 -7.26
CA ASP A 100 -14.30 4.17 -7.22
C ASP A 100 -14.84 3.75 -5.85
N LYS A 101 -14.24 2.71 -5.24
CA LYS A 101 -14.63 2.25 -3.91
C LYS A 101 -14.33 3.27 -2.82
N ILE A 102 -13.19 3.95 -2.89
CA ILE A 102 -12.80 4.96 -1.92
C ILE A 102 -13.70 6.20 -2.02
N LYS A 103 -14.12 6.58 -3.23
CA LYS A 103 -15.13 7.64 -3.43
C LYS A 103 -16.47 7.28 -2.80
N GLU A 104 -16.90 6.01 -2.80
CA GLU A 104 -18.11 5.59 -2.09
C GLU A 104 -17.96 5.75 -0.56
N ILE A 105 -16.82 5.34 -0.01
CA ILE A 105 -16.57 5.33 1.45
C ILE A 105 -16.38 6.75 1.99
N TYR A 106 -15.63 7.57 1.28
CA TYR A 106 -15.15 8.87 1.77
C TYR A 106 -15.72 10.07 1.00
N GLN A 107 -16.57 9.84 0.01
CA GLN A 107 -17.16 10.90 -0.82
C GLN A 107 -16.06 11.79 -1.43
N ASP A 108 -16.18 13.11 -1.26
CA ASP A 108 -15.24 14.08 -1.82
C ASP A 108 -14.03 14.38 -0.91
N LYS A 109 -13.81 13.64 0.18
CA LYS A 109 -12.71 13.94 1.13
C LYS A 109 -11.29 13.76 0.57
N PHE A 110 -11.14 13.06 -0.55
CA PHE A 110 -9.83 12.73 -1.15
C PHE A 110 -9.65 13.25 -2.59
N LEU A 111 -10.48 14.20 -3.04
CA LEU A 111 -10.36 14.87 -4.34
C LEU A 111 -9.43 16.08 -4.28
#